data_AF-A0A6I2IT79-F1
#
_entry.id   AF-A0A6I2IT79-F1
#
_cell.length_a   1.000
_cell.length_b   1.000
_cell.length_c   1.000
_cell.angle_alpha   90.00
_cell.angle_beta   90.00
_cell.angle_gamma   90.00
#
_symmetry.space_group_name_H-M   'P 1'
#
loop_
_entity.id
_entity.type
_entity.pdbx_description
1 polymer ?
#
loop_
_entity_poly.entity_id
_entity_poly.type
_entity_poly.pdbx_seq_one_letter_code
_entity_poly.pdbx_strand_id
1 'polypeptide(L)' 'MKFGKTKCNPTTDSGEASSVTIGEFTISQFGDGGVWIEDGEEDAGSFDEALLIQALRDFYRDNF' A
#
# COMPACT_ATOMS: atom_id res chain seq x y z
N MET A 1 2.53 3.79 -12.59
CA MET A 1 3.09 3.20 -11.35
C MET A 1 4.57 3.48 -11.29
N LYS A 2 5.12 3.66 -10.08
CA LYS A 2 6.56 3.82 -9.82
C LYS A 2 6.96 2.85 -8.71
N PHE A 3 8.02 2.09 -8.92
CA PHE A 3 8.61 1.24 -7.88
C PHE A 3 9.68 2.04 -7.14
N GLY A 4 9.75 1.87 -5.83
CA GLY A 4 10.71 2.60 -5.02
C GLY A 4 10.75 2.12 -3.58
N LYS A 5 10.99 3.08 -2.69
CA LYS A 5 10.98 2.86 -1.25
C LYS A 5 10.21 3.97 -0.56
N THR A 6 9.57 3.64 0.57
CA THR A 6 8.92 4.59 1.47
C THR A 6 9.56 4.55 2.85
N LYS A 7 9.58 5.71 3.53
CA LYS A 7 10.05 5.86 4.93
C LYS A 7 8.91 5.96 5.94
N CYS A 8 7.67 6.07 5.46
CA CYS A 8 6.50 6.29 6.30
C CYS A 8 5.94 4.98 6.87
N ASN A 9 6.40 3.84 6.36
CA ASN A 9 6.02 2.53 6.88
C ASN A 9 6.74 2.24 8.21
N PRO A 10 6.01 2.08 9.33
CA PRO A 10 6.60 1.96 10.65
C PRO A 10 7.16 0.56 10.96
N THR A 11 6.98 -0.44 10.09
CA THR A 11 7.43 -1.82 10.34
C THR A 11 8.84 -2.11 9.87
N THR A 12 9.56 -1.13 9.35
CA THR A 12 10.93 -1.34 8.87
C THR A 12 11.95 -0.79 9.84
N ASP A 13 12.73 -1.69 10.44
CA ASP A 13 13.83 -1.33 11.36
C ASP A 13 14.93 -0.51 10.67
N SER A 14 15.07 -0.63 9.35
CA SER A 14 16.01 0.12 8.51
C SER A 14 15.47 1.46 8.02
N GLY A 15 14.21 1.78 8.30
CA GLY A 15 13.55 3.04 7.91
C GLY A 15 13.19 3.15 6.44
N GLU A 16 13.24 2.06 5.65
CA GLU A 16 12.79 2.06 4.26
C GLU A 16 12.11 0.73 3.86
N ALA A 17 10.84 0.78 3.46
CA ALA A 17 10.10 -0.35 2.90
C ALA A 17 10.05 -0.26 1.37
N SER A 18 10.18 -1.39 0.66
CA SER A 18 9.90 -1.43 -0.78
C SER A 18 8.45 -1.07 -1.05
N SER A 19 8.21 -0.20 -2.02
CA SER A 19 6.89 0.35 -2.30
C SER A 19 6.57 0.47 -3.79
N VAL A 20 5.28 0.58 -4.07
CA VAL A 20 4.73 0.94 -5.38
C VAL A 20 3.83 2.16 -5.21
N THR A 21 4.09 3.20 -5.99
CA THR A 21 3.23 4.40 -6.05
C THR A 21 2.34 4.37 -7.30
N ILE A 22 1.04 4.55 -7.12
CA ILE A 22 0.01 4.60 -8.16
C ILE A 22 -0.83 5.86 -7.94
N GLY A 23 -0.71 6.85 -8.82
CA GLY A 23 -1.30 8.16 -8.56
C GLY A 23 -0.63 8.78 -7.33
N GLU A 24 -1.44 9.13 -6.34
CA GLU A 24 -1.03 9.64 -5.03
C GLU A 24 -0.81 8.55 -3.97
N PHE A 25 -1.33 7.34 -4.20
CA PHE A 25 -1.22 6.24 -3.25
C PHE A 25 0.15 5.58 -3.31
N THR A 26 0.80 5.39 -2.16
CA THR A 26 2.00 4.56 -2.01
C THR A 26 1.68 3.34 -1.17
N ILE A 27 1.94 2.15 -1.72
CA ILE A 27 1.64 0.86 -1.08
C ILE A 27 2.95 0.14 -0.79
N SER A 28 3.11 -0.37 0.43
CA SER A 28 4.26 -1.20 0.84
C SER A 28 3.82 -2.37 1.73
N GLN A 29 4.67 -3.38 1.89
CA GLN A 29 4.39 -4.53 2.76
C GLN A 29 4.32 -4.09 4.24
N PHE A 30 3.36 -4.63 4.99
CA PHE A 30 3.23 -4.40 6.43
C PHE A 30 3.07 -5.73 7.18
N GLY A 31 4.17 -6.23 7.75
CA GLY A 31 4.18 -7.53 8.42
C GLY A 31 3.75 -8.69 7.53
N ASP A 32 3.23 -9.75 8.16
CA ASP A 32 2.70 -10.93 7.47
C ASP A 32 1.23 -10.71 7.12
N GLY A 33 0.92 -10.64 5.82
CA GLY A 33 -0.45 -10.53 5.31
C GLY A 33 -1.08 -9.13 5.42
N GLY A 34 -0.28 -8.11 5.72
CA GLY A 34 -0.73 -6.72 5.76
C GLY A 34 -0.07 -5.84 4.71
N VAL A 35 -0.73 -4.73 4.41
CA VAL A 35 -0.22 -3.65 3.55
C VAL A 35 -0.28 -2.32 4.28
N TRP A 36 0.74 -1.50 4.07
CA TRP A 36 0.76 -0.10 4.47
C TRP A 36 0.39 0.74 3.25
N ILE A 37 -0.63 1.57 3.39
CA ILE A 37 -1.10 2.46 2.32
C ILE A 37 -0.98 3.89 2.82
N GLU A 38 -0.26 4.71 2.05
CA GLU A 38 -0.11 6.16 2.23
C GLU A 38 -0.94 6.86 1.16
N ASP A 39 -1.80 7.79 1.57
CA ASP A 39 -2.58 8.67 0.70
C ASP A 39 -1.88 10.04 0.62
N GLY A 40 -0.89 10.13 -0.28
CA GLY A 40 -0.06 11.32 -0.41
C GLY A 40 0.70 11.68 0.87
N GLU A 41 0.52 12.92 1.34
CA GLU A 41 1.13 13.44 2.59
C GLU A 41 0.13 13.50 3.76
N GLU A 42 -1.14 13.15 3.54
CA GLU A 42 -2.22 13.48 4.48
C GLU A 42 -2.53 12.35 5.46
N ASP A 43 -2.53 11.09 5.00
CA ASP A 43 -2.90 9.95 5.85
C ASP A 43 -2.13 8.69 5.46
N ALA A 44 -1.95 7.79 6.42
CA ALA A 44 -1.36 6.49 6.18
C ALA A 44 -1.85 5.45 7.21
N GLY A 45 -2.07 4.23 6.74
CA GLY A 45 -2.64 3.17 7.57
C GLY A 45 -2.22 1.76 7.18
N SER A 46 -2.34 0.86 8.15
CA SER A 46 -2.16 -0.58 7.96
C SER A 46 -3.51 -1.25 7.67
N PHE A 47 -3.55 -2.08 6.65
CA PHE A 47 -4.74 -2.81 6.22
C PHE A 47 -4.41 -4.28 6.01
N ASP A 48 -5.41 -5.15 6.14
CA ASP A 48 -5.32 -6.55 5.75
C ASP A 48 -5.20 -6.64 4.22
N GLU A 49 -4.23 -7.40 3.72
CA GLU A 49 -4.03 -7.64 2.28
C GLU A 49 -5.31 -8.19 1.63
N ALA A 50 -6.09 -9.01 2.34
CA ALA A 50 -7.34 -9.57 1.84
C ALA A 50 -8.37 -8.48 1.51
N LEU A 51 -8.41 -7.37 2.27
CA LEU A 51 -9.29 -6.24 2.00
C LEU A 51 -8.88 -5.51 0.72
N LEU A 52 -7.57 -5.30 0.51
CA LEU A 52 -7.06 -4.69 -0.71
C LEU A 52 -7.35 -5.56 -1.93
N ILE A 53 -7.15 -6.88 -1.84
CA ILE A 53 -7.48 -7.82 -2.91
C ILE A 53 -8.98 -7.77 -3.26
N GLN A 54 -9.85 -7.70 -2.26
CA GLN A 54 -11.29 -7.61 -2.49
C GLN A 54 -11.66 -6.31 -3.21
N ALA A 55 -11.11 -5.18 -2.79
CA ALA A 55 -11.34 -3.89 -3.45
C ALA A 55 -10.86 -3.88 -4.91
N LEU A 56 -9.70 -4.47 -5.21
CA LEU A 56 -9.20 -4.61 -6.58
C LEU A 56 -10.09 -5.51 -7.46
N ARG A 57 -10.63 -6.58 -6.89
CA ARG A 57 -11.58 -7.47 -7.59
C ARG A 57 -12.89 -6.75 -7.91
N ASP A 58 -13.40 -5.99 -6.96
CA ASP A 58 -14.61 -5.20 -7.14
C ASP A 58 -14.41 -4.14 -8.23
N PHE A 59 -13.30 -3.41 -8.18
CA PHE A 59 -12.91 -2.47 -9.24
C PHE A 59 -12.82 -3.16 -10.61
N TYR A 60 -12.16 -4.32 -10.71
CA TYR A 60 -12.04 -5.04 -11.98
C TYR A 60 -13.40 -5.46 -12.53
N ARG A 61 -14.26 -6.07 -11.70
CA ARG A 61 -15.61 -6.50 -12.09
C ARG A 61 -16.48 -5.33 -12.53
N ASP A 62 -16.39 -4.18 -11.87
CA ASP A 62 -17.26 -3.05 -12.17
C ASP A 62 -16.85 -2.33 -13.48
N ASN A 63 -15.70 -2.69 -14.08
CA ASN A 63 -15.16 -2.10 -15.30
C ASN A 63 -15.00 -3.09 -16.48
N PHE A 64 -15.42 -4.36 -16.32
CA PHE A 64 -15.37 -5.40 -17.36
C PHE A 64 -16.58 -6.34 -17.27
#